data_AF-A0A382HCF6-F1
#
_entry.id   AF-A0A382HCF6-F1
#
_cell.length_a   1.000
_cell.length_b   1.000
_cell.length_c   1.000
_cell.angle_alpha   90.00
_cell.angle_beta   90.00
_cell.angle_gamma   90.00
#
_symmetry.space_group_name_H-M   'P 1'
#
loop_
_entity.id
_entity.type
_entity.pdbx_description
1 polymer ?
#
loop_
_entity_poly.entity_id
_entity_poly.type
_entity_poly.pdbx_seq_one_letter_code
_entity_poly.pdbx_strand_id
1 'polypeptide(L)'
;MVGPVMLPYQLTICGLNELSEVIPSGISHVISILDPDWPIPSELASVGADKRAVFHFDDVTIPKEGRMVPGIADIENLLDWGRRLL
;
A
#
# COMPACT_ATOMS: atom_id res chain seq x y z
N MET A 1 -6.80 -1.22 -30.56
CA MET A 1 -6.20 -2.03 -29.49
C MET A 1 -5.46 -1.08 -28.57
N VAL A 2 -5.97 -0.84 -27.37
CA VAL A 2 -5.20 -0.11 -26.36
C VAL A 2 -4.25 -1.15 -25.77
N GLY A 3 -2.94 -0.97 -25.99
CA GLY A 3 -1.92 -1.81 -25.35
C GLY A 3 -2.01 -1.69 -23.82
N PRO A 4 -1.34 -2.56 -23.05
CA PRO A 4 -1.38 -2.48 -21.60
C PRO A 4 -0.97 -1.07 -21.18
N VAL A 5 -1.80 -0.42 -20.37
CA VAL A 5 -1.48 0.88 -19.78
C VAL A 5 -0.31 0.64 -18.84
N MET A 6 0.89 0.94 -19.29
CA MET A 6 2.03 1.13 -18.41
C MET A 6 1.66 2.33 -17.54
N LEU A 7 1.67 2.16 -16.21
CA LEU A 7 1.39 3.25 -15.29
C LEU A 7 2.31 4.44 -15.63
N PRO A 8 1.88 5.70 -15.47
CA PRO A 8 2.70 6.87 -15.79
C PRO A 8 3.89 7.06 -14.82
N TYR A 9 4.13 6.08 -13.96
CA TYR A 9 5.16 6.04 -12.94
C TYR A 9 5.74 4.63 -12.83
N GLN A 10 6.98 4.54 -12.36
CA GLN A 10 7.62 3.28 -12.03
C GLN A 10 7.01 2.68 -10.76
N LEU A 11 6.70 1.39 -10.81
CA LEU A 11 6.19 0.63 -9.67
C LEU A 11 7.26 -0.30 -9.13
N THR A 12 7.46 -0.29 -7.82
CA THR A 12 8.30 -1.25 -7.09
C THR A 12 7.43 -1.95 -6.06
N ILE A 13 7.55 -3.28 -5.97
CA ILE A 13 6.88 -4.11 -4.96
C ILE A 13 7.97 -4.70 -4.08
N CYS A 14 7.80 -4.58 -2.76
CA CYS A 14 8.72 -5.14 -1.78
C CYS A 14 7.97 -5.62 -0.53
N GLY A 15 8.58 -6.54 0.20
CA GLY A 15 8.18 -6.94 1.54
C GLY A 15 8.61 -5.91 2.59
N LEU A 16 8.12 -6.09 3.82
CA LEU A 16 8.45 -5.20 4.94
C LEU A 16 9.94 -5.25 5.34
N ASN A 17 10.59 -6.40 5.15
CA ASN A 17 12.02 -6.59 5.43
C ASN A 17 12.94 -5.89 4.42
N GLU A 18 12.42 -5.47 3.28
CA GLU A 18 13.16 -4.80 2.20
C GLU A 18 13.01 -3.27 2.27
N LEU A 19 12.20 -2.74 3.20
CA LEU A 19 11.91 -1.30 3.30
C LEU A 19 13.16 -0.44 3.49
N SER A 20 14.14 -0.95 4.25
CA SER A 20 15.40 -0.25 4.51
C SER A 20 16.26 -0.06 3.25
N GLU A 21 16.05 -0.87 2.22
CA GLU A 21 16.73 -0.77 0.93
C GLU A 21 15.90 0.02 -0.09
N VAL A 22 14.58 -0.22 -0.09
CA VAL A 22 13.67 0.34 -1.09
C VAL A 22 13.34 1.80 -0.80
N ILE A 23 13.04 2.19 0.44
CA ILE A 23 12.66 3.59 0.74
C ILE A 23 13.78 4.57 0.37
N PRO A 24 15.06 4.33 0.71
CA PRO A 24 16.16 5.23 0.31
C PRO A 24 16.43 5.27 -1.20
N SER A 25 15.89 4.33 -1.99
CA SER A 25 16.11 4.27 -3.46
C SER A 25 15.37 5.36 -4.26
N GLY A 26 14.62 6.25 -3.58
CA GLY A 26 13.93 7.39 -4.20
C GLY A 26 12.43 7.20 -4.40
N ILE A 27 11.79 6.35 -3.59
CA ILE A 27 10.34 6.16 -3.63
C ILE A 27 9.63 7.48 -3.27
N SER A 28 8.71 7.91 -4.14
CA SER A 28 7.96 9.15 -3.95
C SER A 28 6.67 8.95 -3.13
N HIS A 29 6.03 7.79 -3.30
CA HIS A 29 4.76 7.42 -2.65
C HIS A 29 4.76 5.94 -2.29
N VAL A 30 4.12 5.57 -1.19
CA VAL A 30 4.03 4.19 -0.73
C VAL A 30 2.59 3.79 -0.46
N ILE A 31 2.24 2.57 -0.86
CA ILE A 31 1.04 1.87 -0.40
C ILE A 31 1.52 0.62 0.31
N SER A 32 1.03 0.37 1.52
CA SER A 32 1.37 -0.84 2.28
C SER A 32 0.14 -1.44 2.93
N ILE A 33 0.15 -2.76 3.05
CA ILE A 33 -0.84 -3.54 3.79
C ILE A 33 -0.10 -4.14 4.98
N LEU A 34 -0.68 -3.99 6.16
CA LEU A 34 -0.17 -4.52 7.41
C LEU A 34 -1.25 -5.39 8.06
N ASP A 35 -0.83 -6.38 8.85
CA ASP A 35 -1.76 -7.10 9.71
C ASP A 35 -2.47 -6.11 10.66
N PRO A 36 -3.71 -6.39 11.10
CA PRO A 36 -4.54 -5.43 11.85
C PRO A 36 -3.87 -4.77 13.06
N ASP A 37 -3.12 -5.55 13.82
CA ASP A 37 -2.46 -5.10 15.05
C ASP A 37 -0.98 -4.72 14.83
N TRP A 38 -0.49 -4.79 13.59
CA TRP A 38 0.90 -4.52 13.28
C TRP A 38 1.17 -3.01 13.23
N PRO A 39 2.12 -2.49 14.02
CA PRO A 39 2.42 -1.05 14.00
C PRO A 39 3.07 -0.65 12.68
N ILE A 40 2.89 0.61 12.28
CA ILE A 40 3.58 1.18 11.11
C ILE A 40 5.11 1.13 11.36
N PRO A 41 5.89 0.40 10.53
CA PRO A 41 7.35 0.36 10.63
C PRO A 41 7.97 1.76 10.52
N SER A 42 9.10 1.97 11.19
CA SER A 42 9.77 3.28 11.23
C SER A 42 10.15 3.80 9.85
N GLU A 43 10.50 2.89 8.95
CA GLU A 43 10.88 3.10 7.56
C GLU A 43 9.68 3.61 6.75
N LEU A 44 8.49 3.03 6.95
CA LEU A 44 7.25 3.55 6.36
C LEU A 44 6.85 4.90 6.97
N ALA A 45 7.01 5.04 8.28
CA ALA A 45 6.70 6.28 8.98
C ALA A 45 7.60 7.46 8.53
N SER A 46 8.79 7.18 7.98
CA SER A 46 9.68 8.18 7.41
C SER A 46 9.16 8.82 6.12
N VAL A 47 8.26 8.13 5.41
CA VAL A 47 7.54 8.68 4.25
C VAL A 47 6.43 9.59 4.74
N GLY A 48 6.30 10.80 4.18
CA GLY A 48 5.27 11.77 4.56
C GLY A 48 3.86 11.18 4.58
N ALA A 49 3.02 11.59 5.54
CA ALA A 49 1.66 11.06 5.69
C ALA A 49 0.78 11.32 4.45
N ASP A 50 1.04 12.41 3.73
CA ASP A 50 0.44 12.78 2.45
C ASP A 50 0.91 11.92 1.27
N LYS A 51 1.99 11.15 1.46
CA LYS A 51 2.65 10.30 0.46
C LYS A 51 2.59 8.81 0.78
N ARG A 52 1.97 8.43 1.89
CA ARG A 52 1.75 7.02 2.25
C ARG A 52 0.27 6.71 2.47
N ALA A 53 -0.16 5.56 1.96
CA ALA A 53 -1.39 4.90 2.39
C ALA A 53 -1.01 3.60 3.11
N VAL A 54 -1.59 3.37 4.28
CA VAL A 54 -1.38 2.14 5.06
C VAL A 54 -2.74 1.56 5.38
N PHE A 55 -2.96 0.33 4.95
CA PHE A 55 -4.16 -0.43 5.21
C PHE A 55 -3.89 -1.51 6.25
N HIS A 56 -4.85 -1.77 7.13
CA HIS A 56 -4.73 -2.75 8.21
C HIS A 56 -5.82 -3.80 8.05
N PHE A 57 -5.47 -4.93 7.46
CA PHE A 57 -6.34 -6.09 7.29
C PHE A 57 -5.47 -7.32 7.07
N ASP A 58 -6.01 -8.50 7.38
CA ASP A 58 -5.35 -9.76 7.06
C ASP A 58 -5.35 -9.97 5.54
N ASP A 59 -4.33 -10.68 5.02
CA ASP A 59 -4.24 -11.08 3.60
C ASP A 59 -5.25 -12.20 3.25
N VAL A 60 -6.53 -11.90 3.43
CA VAL A 60 -7.68 -12.74 3.10
C VAL A 60 -8.77 -11.91 2.46
N THR A 61 -9.38 -12.45 1.42
CA THR A 61 -10.51 -11.83 0.71
C THR A 61 -11.84 -12.51 1.03
N ILE A 62 -11.80 -13.65 1.73
CA ILE A 62 -12.98 -14.40 2.16
C ILE A 62 -13.10 -14.26 3.68
N PRO A 63 -14.25 -13.80 4.21
CA PRO A 63 -14.47 -13.69 5.65
C PRO A 63 -14.21 -15.03 6.36
N LYS A 64 -13.37 -14.97 7.40
CA LYS A 64 -13.05 -16.11 8.26
C LYS A 64 -13.04 -15.63 9.71
N GLU A 65 -13.44 -16.50 10.63
CA GLU A 65 -13.40 -16.20 12.06
C GLU A 65 -11.99 -15.76 12.49
N GLY A 66 -11.93 -14.64 13.21
CA GLY A 66 -10.67 -14.05 13.68
C GLY A 66 -9.81 -13.41 12.61
N ARG A 67 -10.33 -13.16 11.39
CA ARG A 67 -9.61 -12.45 10.32
C ARG A 67 -10.38 -11.20 9.88
N MET A 68 -9.67 -10.11 9.74
CA MET A 68 -10.14 -8.85 9.20
C MET A 68 -9.94 -8.83 7.69
N VAL A 69 -11.03 -8.75 6.94
CA VAL A 69 -10.99 -8.59 5.47
C VAL A 69 -11.05 -7.11 5.09
N PRO A 70 -10.51 -6.70 3.94
CA PRO A 70 -10.73 -5.35 3.42
C PRO A 70 -12.22 -5.08 3.20
N GLY A 71 -12.67 -3.88 3.58
CA GLY A 71 -14.04 -3.40 3.38
C GLY A 71 -14.18 -2.51 2.14
N ILE A 72 -15.41 -2.09 1.84
CA ILE A 72 -15.70 -1.16 0.73
C ILE A 72 -14.92 0.14 0.89
N ALA A 73 -14.84 0.68 2.11
CA ALA A 73 -14.10 1.91 2.39
C ALA A 73 -12.60 1.78 2.09
N ASP A 74 -11.98 0.62 2.32
CA ASP A 74 -10.57 0.38 2.00
C ASP A 74 -10.35 0.41 0.48
N ILE A 75 -11.27 -0.19 -0.28
CA ILE A 75 -11.23 -0.17 -1.74
C ILE A 75 -11.44 1.25 -2.28
N GLU A 76 -12.40 2.00 -1.73
CA GLU A 76 -12.63 3.40 -2.11
C GLU A 76 -11.38 4.25 -1.84
N ASN A 77 -10.78 4.12 -0.66
CA ASN A 77 -9.54 4.80 -0.30
C ASN A 77 -8.37 4.44 -1.23
N LEU A 78 -8.23 3.17 -1.62
CA LEU A 78 -7.20 2.72 -2.56
C LEU A 78 -7.40 3.33 -3.95
N LEU A 79 -8.64 3.34 -4.44
CA LEU A 79 -8.98 3.92 -5.74
C LEU A 79 -8.76 5.45 -5.74
N ASP A 80 -9.15 6.14 -4.68
CA ASP A 80 -8.93 7.58 -4.53
C ASP A 80 -7.45 7.93 -4.39
N TRP A 81 -6.66 7.07 -3.74
CA TRP A 81 -5.20 7.20 -3.74
C TRP A 81 -4.64 7.10 -5.16
N GLY A 82 -5.00 6.05 -5.90
CA GLY A 82 -4.54 5.84 -7.27
C GLY A 82 -4.90 6.99 -8.21
N ARG A 83 -6.10 7.56 -8.09
CA ARG A 83 -6.54 8.72 -8.90
C ARG A 83 -5.72 9.99 -8.66
N ARG A 84 -5.14 10.17 -7.47
CA ARG A 84 -4.28 11.32 -7.14
C ARG A 84 -2.84 11.17 -7.65
N LEU A 85 -2.45 9.96 -8.08
CA LEU A 85 -1.12 9.68 -8.63
C LEU A 85 -1.05 9.82 -10.16
N LEU A 86 -2.20 9.96 -10.83
CA LEU A 86 -2.34 10.22 -12.26
C LEU A 86 -2.30 11.72 -12.55
#